data_AF-A0A8T4DBE7-F1
#
_entry.id   AF-A0A8T4DBE7-F1
#
_cell.length_a   1.000
_cell.length_b   1.000
_cell.length_c   1.000
_cell.angle_alpha   90.00
_cell.angle_beta   90.00
_cell.angle_gamma   90.00
#
_symmetry.space_group_name_H-M   'P 1'
#
loop_
_entity.id
_entity.type
_entity.pdbx_description
1 polymer ?
#
loop_
_entity_poly.entity_id
_entity_poly.type
_entity_poly.pdbx_seq_one_letter_code
_entity_poly.pdbx_strand_id
1 'polypeptide(L)'
;MKYKITGDNLQVVTLELSAGEKVYGEAGSMVYMSANVTIEAKMRGGLMKAIGRKFAGETMFLTEFSPAGGEGLVAFGGNAPGTIKPIEVSTGREFIVQKDAFLCAEDAVELSVAFQQRLGSVFFGGEGFILERLSGEGTVFIHACGDFVEFNLESG
;
A
#
# COMPACT_ATOMS: atom_id res chain seq x y z
N MET A 1 9.98 -7.94 9.57
CA MET A 1 9.69 -6.57 10.02
C MET A 1 8.83 -6.58 11.28
N LYS A 2 9.04 -5.67 12.24
CA LYS A 2 8.12 -5.47 13.38
C LYS A 2 7.23 -4.27 13.12
N TYR A 3 6.01 -4.26 13.65
CA TYR A 3 5.12 -3.11 13.56
C TYR A 3 4.37 -2.84 14.85
N LYS A 4 3.91 -1.60 15.00
CA LYS A 4 2.99 -1.17 16.06
C LYS A 4 1.95 -0.21 15.47
N ILE A 5 0.67 -0.53 15.67
CA ILE A 5 -0.43 0.39 15.37
C ILE A 5 -0.76 1.17 16.65
N THR A 6 -0.83 2.48 16.54
CA THR A 6 -1.14 3.40 17.65
C THR A 6 -2.31 4.30 17.28
N GLY A 7 -3.11 4.67 18.26
CA GLY A 7 -4.36 5.41 18.06
C GLY A 7 -5.57 4.49 18.17
N ASP A 8 -6.75 5.09 18.29
CA ASP A 8 -8.03 4.38 18.34
C ASP A 8 -8.77 4.60 17.02
N ASN A 9 -9.37 5.78 16.85
CA ASN A 9 -10.06 6.21 15.63
C ASN A 9 -9.22 7.09 14.68
N LEU A 10 -7.95 7.35 15.04
CA LEU A 10 -6.96 8.08 14.25
C LEU A 10 -5.65 7.29 14.31
N GLN A 11 -5.55 6.24 13.51
CA GLN A 11 -4.45 5.29 13.62
C GLN A 11 -3.23 5.65 12.77
N VAL A 12 -2.06 5.33 13.32
CA VAL A 12 -0.75 5.38 12.66
C VAL A 12 -0.08 4.02 12.85
N VAL A 13 0.45 3.44 11.78
CA VAL A 13 1.30 2.25 11.85
C VAL A 13 2.77 2.69 11.84
N THR A 14 3.55 2.21 12.79
CA THR A 14 5.00 2.41 12.86
C THR A 14 5.68 1.09 12.58
N LEU A 15 6.57 1.07 11.59
CA LEU A 15 7.35 -0.09 11.16
C LEU A 15 8.79 0.08 11.65
N GLU A 16 9.32 -0.97 12.28
CA GLU A 16 10.72 -1.09 12.65
C GLU A 16 11.41 -2.01 11.63
N LEU A 17 12.30 -1.40 10.85
CA LEU A 17 13.02 -2.02 9.75
C LEU A 17 14.44 -2.37 10.23
N SER A 18 14.81 -3.63 10.10
CA SER A 18 16.17 -4.11 10.28
C SER A 18 17.03 -3.79 9.06
N ALA A 19 18.36 -3.91 9.21
CA ALA A 19 19.27 -3.77 8.08
C ALA A 19 18.91 -4.75 6.94
N GLY A 20 18.69 -4.24 5.74
CA GLY A 20 18.28 -5.01 4.57
C GLY A 20 16.77 -5.16 4.37
N GLU A 21 15.95 -4.84 5.37
CA GLU A 21 14.50 -4.78 5.21
C GLU A 21 14.08 -3.52 4.43
N LYS A 22 13.00 -3.65 3.67
CA LYS A 22 12.43 -2.56 2.89
C LYS A 22 10.91 -2.63 2.93
N VAL A 23 10.30 -1.46 2.89
CA VAL A 23 8.87 -1.29 2.68
C VAL A 23 8.63 -0.27 1.60
N TYR A 24 7.49 -0.37 0.93
CA TYR A 24 7.07 0.65 -0.02
C TYR A 24 5.66 1.11 0.30
N GLY A 25 5.33 2.33 -0.08
CA GLY A 25 4.02 2.92 0.12
C GLY A 25 3.83 4.19 -0.70
N GLU A 26 2.69 4.83 -0.54
CA GLU A 26 2.46 6.16 -1.11
C GLU A 26 3.24 7.22 -0.32
N ALA A 27 3.96 8.13 -0.99
CA ALA A 27 4.73 9.16 -0.29
C ALA A 27 3.85 10.03 0.63
N GLY A 28 2.61 10.28 0.22
CA GLY A 28 1.66 11.13 0.92
C GLY A 28 1.12 10.52 2.22
N SER A 29 1.29 9.22 2.45
CA SER A 29 0.84 8.55 3.67
C SER A 29 1.92 8.49 4.76
N MET A 30 3.16 8.87 4.46
CA MET A 30 4.25 8.89 5.44
C MET A 30 4.05 10.01 6.46
N VAL A 31 4.10 9.66 7.76
CA VAL A 31 3.95 10.60 8.88
C VAL A 31 5.29 11.04 9.44
N TYR A 32 6.18 10.09 9.73
CA TYR A 32 7.53 10.36 10.22
C TYR A 32 8.46 9.19 9.93
N MET A 33 9.78 9.45 9.98
CA MET A 33 10.81 8.41 9.87
C MET A 33 12.04 8.77 10.72
N SER A 34 12.85 7.78 11.07
CA SER A 34 14.15 8.01 11.69
C SER A 34 15.15 8.59 10.68
N ALA A 35 16.13 9.34 11.17
CA ALA A 35 17.09 10.08 10.34
C ALA A 35 17.95 9.19 9.41
N ASN A 36 18.06 7.90 9.73
CA ASN A 36 18.82 6.93 8.97
C ASN A 36 17.98 6.19 7.91
N VAL A 37 16.68 6.45 7.78
CA VAL A 37 15.85 5.87 6.71
C VAL A 37 16.03 6.69 5.43
N THR A 38 16.34 6.00 4.34
CA THR A 38 16.43 6.57 2.99
C THR A 38 15.10 6.43 2.27
N ILE A 39 14.78 7.43 1.44
CA ILE A 39 13.56 7.50 0.63
C ILE A 39 13.98 7.40 -0.84
N GLU A 40 13.43 6.44 -1.58
CA GLU A 40 13.66 6.30 -3.02
C GLU A 40 12.32 6.19 -3.76
N ALA A 41 12.05 7.14 -4.66
CA ALA A 41 10.91 7.03 -5.57
C ALA A 41 11.18 5.94 -6.62
N LYS A 42 10.36 4.90 -6.65
CA LYS A 42 10.46 3.80 -7.62
C LYS A 42 9.17 3.61 -8.38
N MET A 43 9.32 3.26 -9.65
CA MET A 43 8.21 2.80 -10.47
C MET A 43 7.99 1.32 -10.16
N ARG A 44 6.87 0.97 -9.53
CA ARG A 44 6.46 -0.43 -9.29
C ARG A 44 5.23 -0.75 -10.14
N GLY A 45 5.20 -1.94 -10.75
CA GLY A 45 4.10 -2.38 -11.62
C GLY A 45 4.57 -3.22 -12.82
N GLY A 46 4.04 -4.43 -12.93
CA GLY A 46 4.48 -5.50 -13.84
C GLY A 46 4.16 -5.35 -15.34
N LEU A 47 3.96 -4.14 -15.87
CA LEU A 47 3.61 -3.94 -17.28
C LEU A 47 4.67 -3.18 -18.10
N MET A 48 5.97 -3.37 -17.78
CA MET A 48 7.04 -3.00 -18.72
C MET A 48 7.48 -4.14 -19.65
N LYS A 49 7.07 -5.39 -19.40
CA LYS A 49 7.61 -6.55 -20.16
C LYS A 49 6.63 -7.24 -21.11
N ALA A 50 5.33 -6.91 -21.10
CA ALA A 50 4.37 -7.56 -21.97
C ALA A 50 3.30 -6.59 -22.51
N ILE A 51 3.26 -6.48 -23.84
CA ILE A 51 2.10 -6.08 -24.66
C ILE A 51 1.82 -4.57 -24.80
N GLY A 52 2.15 -4.06 -26.00
CA GLY A 52 1.31 -3.17 -26.81
C GLY A 52 0.87 -1.83 -26.21
N ARG A 53 1.17 -0.74 -26.94
CA ARG A 53 0.85 0.68 -26.67
C ARG A 53 -0.63 1.03 -26.41
N LYS A 54 -1.53 0.06 -26.24
CA LYS A 54 -2.95 0.23 -25.90
C LYS A 54 -3.28 -0.07 -24.43
N PHE A 55 -2.36 -0.64 -23.65
CA PHE A 55 -2.52 -0.88 -22.21
C PHE A 55 -1.39 -0.27 -21.37
N ALA A 56 -0.72 0.77 -21.86
CA ALA A 56 0.35 1.50 -21.17
C ALA A 56 -0.11 2.33 -19.95
N GLY A 57 -1.27 2.02 -19.36
CA GLY A 57 -1.82 2.76 -18.22
C GLY A 57 -1.69 1.92 -16.96
N GLU A 58 -1.04 2.34 -15.89
CA GLU A 58 -0.41 3.61 -15.52
C GLU A 58 0.78 3.21 -14.62
N THR A 59 1.87 3.97 -14.65
CA THR A 59 2.99 3.74 -13.71
C THR A 59 2.52 4.12 -12.30
N MET A 60 2.59 3.20 -11.35
CA MET A 60 2.45 3.56 -9.93
C MET A 60 3.80 4.08 -9.43
N PHE A 61 3.83 5.36 -9.08
CA PHE A 61 4.97 5.97 -8.41
C PHE A 61 4.86 5.67 -6.92
N LEU A 62 5.57 4.63 -6.49
CA LEU A 62 5.63 4.24 -5.09
C LEU A 62 6.96 4.70 -4.50
N THR A 63 6.96 4.91 -3.20
CA THR A 63 8.14 5.32 -2.46
C THR A 63 8.64 4.17 -1.62
N GLU A 64 9.91 3.83 -1.78
CA GLU A 64 10.59 2.83 -0.98
C GLU A 64 11.31 3.49 0.20
N PHE A 65 11.23 2.82 1.35
CA PHE A 65 11.85 3.22 2.60
C PHE A 65 12.75 2.09 3.09
N SER A 66 14.01 2.41 3.37
CA SER A 66 15.00 1.44 3.84
C SER A 66 15.99 2.06 4.82
N PRO A 67 16.36 1.38 5.91
CA PRO A 67 17.31 1.94 6.86
C PRO A 67 18.76 1.80 6.36
N ALA A 68 19.55 2.84 6.56
CA ALA A 68 21.00 2.85 6.36
C ALA A 68 21.73 2.77 7.71
N GLY A 69 22.62 1.79 7.87
CA GLY A 69 23.50 1.73 9.03
C GLY A 69 22.86 1.31 10.36
N GLY A 70 21.76 0.55 10.34
CA GLY A 70 21.16 -0.04 11.55
C GLY A 70 19.67 -0.28 11.43
N GLU A 71 18.99 -0.44 12.56
CA GLU A 71 17.53 -0.40 12.62
C GLU A 71 17.02 1.02 12.32
N GLY A 72 15.87 1.13 11.64
CA GLY A 72 15.21 2.40 11.36
C GLY A 72 13.70 2.30 11.54
N LEU A 73 13.06 3.45 11.73
CA LEU A 73 11.63 3.56 11.91
C LEU A 73 11.01 4.34 10.75
N VAL A 74 9.88 3.87 10.25
CA VAL A 74 9.03 4.63 9.32
C VAL A 74 7.58 4.44 9.73
N ALA A 75 6.79 5.52 9.70
CA ALA A 75 5.40 5.50 10.10
C ALA A 75 4.48 6.01 8.99
N PHE A 76 3.33 5.36 8.87
CA PHE A 76 2.30 5.65 7.86
C PHE A 76 0.94 5.88 8.52
N GLY A 77 0.13 6.76 7.92
CA GLY A 77 -1.23 7.08 8.34
C GLY A 77 -2.14 7.33 7.15
N GLY A 78 -3.44 7.13 7.35
CA GLY A 78 -4.46 7.42 6.35
C GLY A 78 -4.68 8.92 6.11
N ASN A 79 -5.35 9.24 5.01
CA ASN A 79 -5.69 10.61 4.61
C ASN A 79 -6.98 11.15 5.25
N ALA A 80 -7.65 10.34 6.07
CA ALA A 80 -8.89 10.66 6.77
C ALA A 80 -8.95 9.92 8.12
N PRO A 81 -9.80 10.37 9.06
CA PRO A 81 -10.01 9.65 10.31
C PRO A 81 -10.39 8.19 10.09
N GLY A 82 -9.68 7.27 10.73
CA GLY A 82 -10.02 5.86 10.68
C GLY A 82 -8.93 4.91 11.18
N THR A 83 -9.11 3.65 10.83
CA THR A 83 -8.35 2.51 11.36
C THR A 83 -7.46 1.87 10.30
N ILE A 84 -6.40 1.21 10.75
CA ILE A 84 -5.43 0.48 9.93
C ILE A 84 -5.52 -1.01 10.27
N LYS A 85 -5.51 -1.86 9.24
CA LYS A 85 -5.49 -3.32 9.41
C LYS A 85 -4.29 -3.93 8.66
N PRO A 86 -3.47 -4.75 9.33
CA PRO A 86 -2.50 -5.60 8.66
C PRO A 86 -3.21 -6.80 8.03
N ILE A 87 -2.87 -7.11 6.78
CA ILE A 87 -3.32 -8.31 6.10
C ILE A 87 -2.12 -9.08 5.55
N GLU A 88 -2.18 -10.40 5.66
CA GLU A 88 -1.14 -11.30 5.17
C GLU A 88 -1.46 -11.75 3.75
N VAL A 89 -0.60 -11.38 2.80
CA VAL A 89 -0.65 -11.80 1.40
C VAL A 89 0.25 -13.01 1.23
N SER A 90 -0.26 -14.03 0.57
CA SER A 90 0.51 -15.24 0.26
C SER A 90 0.00 -15.89 -1.02
N THR A 91 0.74 -16.88 -1.53
CA THR A 91 0.26 -17.69 -2.66
C THR A 91 -1.10 -18.32 -2.31
N GLY A 92 -2.12 -18.12 -3.17
CA GLY A 92 -3.49 -18.57 -2.93
C GLY A 92 -4.32 -17.67 -2.01
N ARG A 93 -3.75 -16.57 -1.49
CA ARG A 93 -4.41 -15.57 -0.65
C ARG A 93 -4.05 -14.17 -1.12
N GLU A 94 -4.64 -13.80 -2.25
CA GLU A 94 -4.55 -12.46 -2.82
C GLU A 94 -5.72 -11.59 -2.38
N PHE A 95 -5.53 -10.27 -2.44
CA PHE A 95 -6.58 -9.31 -2.12
C PHE A 95 -6.78 -8.32 -3.26
N ILE A 96 -8.01 -7.85 -3.40
CA ILE A 96 -8.32 -6.67 -4.20
C ILE A 96 -8.72 -5.57 -3.22
N VAL A 97 -8.07 -4.42 -3.34
CA VAL A 97 -8.32 -3.25 -2.50
C VAL A 97 -8.66 -2.06 -3.38
N GLN A 98 -9.42 -1.09 -2.84
CA GLN A 98 -9.54 0.20 -3.49
C GLN A 98 -8.22 0.96 -3.32
N LYS A 99 -7.78 1.70 -4.35
CA LYS A 99 -6.47 2.39 -4.37
C LYS A 99 -6.16 3.17 -3.09
N ASP A 100 -7.09 4.01 -2.62
CA ASP A 100 -6.85 4.85 -1.44
C ASP A 100 -6.85 4.08 -0.12
N ALA A 101 -7.22 2.79 -0.13
CA ALA A 101 -7.11 1.91 1.02
C ALA A 101 -5.69 1.36 1.21
N PHE A 102 -4.82 1.36 0.18
CA PHE A 102 -3.44 0.90 0.30
C PHE A 102 -2.58 1.94 1.02
N LEU A 103 -1.89 1.57 2.11
CA LEU A 103 -0.93 2.46 2.77
C LEU A 103 0.52 2.11 2.41
N CYS A 104 0.93 0.90 2.78
CA CYS A 104 2.28 0.40 2.58
C CYS A 104 2.32 -1.13 2.64
N ALA A 105 3.39 -1.72 2.12
CA ALA A 105 3.61 -3.15 2.12
C ALA A 105 5.10 -3.51 2.21
N GLU A 106 5.36 -4.74 2.63
CA GLU A 106 6.69 -5.35 2.53
C GLU A 106 7.13 -5.50 1.07
N ASP A 107 8.45 -5.48 0.85
CA ASP A 107 9.10 -5.48 -0.47
C ASP A 107 8.60 -6.58 -1.44
N ALA A 108 8.32 -7.76 -0.90
CA ALA A 108 7.92 -8.96 -1.64
C ALA A 108 6.43 -9.03 -2.01
N VAL A 109 5.62 -8.08 -1.53
CA VAL A 109 4.25 -7.91 -2.01
C VAL A 109 4.26 -7.18 -3.35
N GLU A 110 3.54 -7.72 -4.32
CA GLU A 110 3.31 -7.11 -5.61
C GLU A 110 1.99 -6.33 -5.62
N LEU A 111 2.06 -5.07 -6.05
CA LEU A 111 0.90 -4.21 -6.32
C LEU A 111 0.69 -4.11 -7.83
N SER A 112 -0.55 -4.30 -8.28
CA SER A 112 -0.93 -4.13 -9.69
C SER A 112 -2.36 -3.61 -9.83
N VAL A 113 -2.71 -2.99 -10.96
CA VAL A 113 -4.09 -2.55 -11.22
C VAL A 113 -4.95 -3.76 -11.58
N ALA A 114 -5.99 -4.03 -10.79
CA ALA A 114 -6.95 -5.11 -11.03
C ALA A 114 -8.11 -4.66 -11.93
N PHE A 115 -8.59 -3.43 -11.70
CA PHE A 115 -9.70 -2.84 -12.44
C PHE A 115 -9.63 -1.32 -12.34
N GLN A 116 -9.95 -0.64 -13.43
CA GLN A 116 -10.04 0.82 -13.44
C GLN A 116 -11.23 1.25 -14.30
N GLN A 117 -12.09 2.08 -13.73
CA GLN A 117 -13.21 2.69 -14.43
C GLN A 117 -13.19 4.20 -14.23
N ARG A 118 -12.99 4.93 -15.33
CA ARG A 118 -13.09 6.39 -15.32
C ARG A 118 -14.56 6.81 -15.22
N LEU A 119 -15.01 7.16 -14.02
CA LEU A 119 -16.37 7.63 -13.73
C LEU A 119 -16.47 9.15 -13.88
N GLY A 120 -16.30 9.67 -15.09
CA GLY A 120 -16.31 11.12 -15.33
C GLY A 120 -15.25 11.89 -14.51
N SER A 121 -15.15 13.19 -14.71
CA SER A 121 -14.07 14.02 -14.13
C SER A 121 -14.36 14.58 -12.73
N VAL A 122 -15.41 14.09 -12.04
CA VAL A 122 -15.97 14.76 -10.84
C VAL A 122 -15.73 13.98 -9.54
N PHE A 123 -15.50 12.67 -9.60
CA PHE A 123 -15.29 11.82 -8.43
C PHE A 123 -13.88 11.20 -8.44
N PHE A 124 -13.22 11.10 -7.27
CA PHE A 124 -11.89 10.48 -7.07
C PHE A 124 -10.71 11.17 -7.81
N GLY A 125 -10.59 12.49 -7.68
CA GLY A 125 -9.40 13.20 -8.17
C GLY A 125 -9.21 13.22 -9.70
N GLY A 126 -10.20 12.74 -10.47
CA GLY A 126 -10.16 12.65 -11.93
C GLY A 126 -9.63 11.32 -12.48
N GLU A 127 -9.10 10.44 -11.62
CA GLU A 127 -8.61 9.10 -12.00
C GLU A 127 -9.75 8.06 -12.08
N GLY A 128 -10.87 8.34 -11.41
CA GLY A 128 -12.03 7.47 -11.34
C GLY A 128 -11.89 6.38 -10.27
N PHE A 129 -12.60 5.27 -10.46
CA PHE A 129 -12.59 4.16 -9.52
C PHE A 129 -11.49 3.16 -9.88
N ILE A 130 -10.47 3.03 -9.03
CA ILE A 130 -9.32 2.13 -9.21
C ILE A 130 -9.33 1.06 -8.11
N LEU A 131 -9.25 -0.19 -8.54
CA LEU A 131 -8.99 -1.35 -7.70
C LEU A 131 -7.60 -1.89 -7.99
N GLU A 132 -6.85 -2.17 -6.94
CA GLU A 132 -5.51 -2.70 -6.97
C GLU A 132 -5.52 -4.14 -6.44
N ARG A 133 -4.74 -5.02 -7.07
CA ARG A 133 -4.47 -6.38 -6.62
C ARG A 133 -3.18 -6.41 -5.83
N LEU A 134 -3.25 -7.06 -4.68
CA LEU A 134 -2.15 -7.39 -3.80
C LEU A 134 -1.85 -8.89 -3.94
N SER A 135 -0.66 -9.22 -4.44
CA SER A 135 -0.17 -10.60 -4.63
C SER A 135 1.26 -10.76 -4.10
N GLY A 136 1.84 -11.95 -4.22
CA GLY A 136 3.18 -12.25 -3.69
C GLY A 136 3.14 -12.79 -2.26
N GLU A 137 4.10 -12.37 -1.44
CA GLU A 137 4.26 -12.85 -0.07
C GLU A 137 4.68 -11.71 0.86
N GLY A 138 3.95 -11.55 1.97
CA GLY A 138 4.28 -10.58 3.02
C GLY A 138 3.08 -9.83 3.58
N THR A 139 3.35 -8.94 4.52
CA THR A 139 2.33 -8.12 5.17
C THR A 139 2.03 -6.84 4.36
N VAL A 140 0.74 -6.52 4.22
CA VAL A 140 0.25 -5.24 3.69
C VAL A 140 -0.54 -4.52 4.77
N PHE A 141 -0.40 -3.21 4.85
CA PHE A 141 -1.21 -2.36 5.73
C PHE A 141 -2.22 -1.59 4.88
N ILE A 142 -3.49 -1.77 5.23
CA ILE A 142 -4.62 -1.07 4.59
C ILE A 142 -5.29 -0.11 5.56
N HIS A 143 -5.85 0.98 5.04
CA HIS A 143 -6.61 1.99 5.77
C HIS A 143 -8.10 1.92 5.41
N ALA A 144 -8.95 2.14 6.40
CA ALA A 144 -10.37 2.40 6.21
C ALA A 144 -10.70 3.77 6.82
N CYS A 145 -11.36 4.64 6.06
CA CYS A 145 -12.02 5.82 6.61
C CYS A 145 -13.19 5.36 7.50
N GLY A 146 -13.14 5.70 8.80
CA GLY A 146 -13.99 5.09 9.81
C GLY A 146 -13.40 3.79 10.36
N ASP A 147 -14.12 2.68 10.23
CA ASP A 147 -13.76 1.38 10.81
C ASP A 147 -14.00 0.24 9.79
N PHE A 148 -13.40 -0.92 10.05
CA PHE A 148 -13.59 -2.11 9.23
C PHE A 148 -14.91 -2.81 9.59
N VAL A 149 -15.75 -3.04 8.57
CA VAL A 149 -16.92 -3.91 8.67
C VAL A 149 -16.69 -5.13 7.80
N GLU A 150 -16.59 -6.30 8.44
CA GLU A 150 -16.23 -7.55 7.76
C GLU A 150 -17.46 -8.42 7.50
N PHE A 151 -17.62 -8.83 6.25
CA PHE A 151 -18.68 -9.74 5.82
C PHE A 151 -18.05 -11.01 5.24
N ASN A 152 -18.46 -12.17 5.75
CA ASN A 152 -18.13 -13.46 5.15
C ASN A 152 -19.22 -13.81 4.14
N LEU A 153 -18.83 -13.95 2.87
CA LEU A 153 -19.73 -14.34 1.80
C LEU A 153 -19.66 -15.87 1.62
N GLU A 154 -20.81 -16.50 1.43
CA GLU A 154 -20.88 -17.90 1.04
C GLU A 154 -20.35 -18.10 -0.39
N SER A 155 -20.01 -19.33 -0.75
CA SER A 155 -19.66 -19.66 -2.13
C SER A 155 -20.85 -19.35 -3.05
N GLY A 156 -20.58 -18.63 -4.14
CA GLY A 156 -21.57 -18.32 -5.18
C GLY A 156 -21.84 -19.47 -6.13
#